data_AF-A0A087NH32-F1
#
_entry.id   AF-A0A087NH32-F1
#
_cell.length_a   1.000
_cell.length_b   1.000
_cell.length_c   1.000
_cell.angle_alpha   90.00
_cell.angle_beta   90.00
_cell.angle_gamma   90.00
#
_symmetry.space_group_name_H-M   'P 1'
#
loop_
_entity.id
_entity.type
_entity.pdbx_description
1 polymer ?
#
loop_
_entity_poly.entity_id
_entity_poly.type
_entity_poly.pdbx_seq_one_letter_code
_entity_poly.pdbx_strand_id
1 'polypeptide(L)'
;MRLVPAIAARAVGWVGVASPADALALLRLVEAQLGDSVEGFEVIADETLGFVLGHIPGTRSPIETRTPWHVLIEVDHADLNDPSPAERLEQALTDAFERELAIDAAIAANEAQADAFWRIRESLSESEKAQGPALQYDISVPVARMPAFMIDAAQAAQARFPGTTASSFGHLGDGNVHFHVRAPKGTSDGPAWIAAQGQAINAFVHDAVVAAGGSISAEHGIGQMKRAELGRLASPARIGALRAIKTAFDPKGIMNPGKLIPLPGEA
;
A
#
# COMPACT_ATOMS: atom_id res chain seq x y z
N MET A 1 -0.92 11.02 23.46
CA MET A 1 0.24 10.60 22.64
C MET A 1 1.28 10.05 23.59
N ARG A 2 1.86 8.88 23.27
CA ARG A 2 3.01 8.33 24.00
C ARG A 2 4.26 8.72 23.23
N LEU A 3 5.28 9.23 23.93
CA LEU A 3 6.60 9.43 23.33
C LEU A 3 7.34 8.09 23.32
N VAL A 4 8.12 7.85 22.26
CA VAL A 4 9.04 6.73 22.13
C VAL A 4 10.47 7.26 22.08
N PRO A 5 11.49 6.44 22.41
CA PRO A 5 12.88 6.83 22.24
C PRO A 5 13.18 7.30 20.81
N ALA A 6 14.13 8.21 20.67
CA ALA A 6 14.61 8.61 19.35
C ALA A 6 15.44 7.49 18.72
N ILE A 7 15.35 7.36 17.40
CA ILE A 7 16.16 6.42 16.62
C ILE A 7 17.64 6.82 16.74
N ALA A 8 18.49 5.88 17.15
CA ALA A 8 19.93 6.12 17.27
C ALA A 8 20.67 5.91 15.94
N ALA A 9 20.26 4.89 15.19
CA ALA A 9 20.75 4.60 13.84
C ALA A 9 19.68 3.84 13.04
N ARG A 10 19.74 3.94 11.71
CA ARG A 10 18.90 3.17 10.79
C ARG A 10 19.71 2.61 9.63
N ALA A 11 19.17 1.61 8.95
CA ALA A 11 19.64 1.14 7.65
C ALA A 11 18.45 0.96 6.71
N VAL A 12 18.64 1.37 5.46
CA VAL A 12 17.61 1.29 4.42
C VAL A 12 18.14 0.45 3.27
N GLY A 13 17.40 -0.60 2.92
CA GLY A 13 17.72 -1.53 1.84
C GLY A 13 16.66 -1.49 0.74
N TRP A 14 17.11 -1.67 -0.50
CA TRP A 14 16.25 -1.91 -1.65
C TRP A 14 16.53 -3.30 -2.20
N VAL A 15 15.49 -4.12 -2.39
CA VAL A 15 15.62 -5.52 -2.79
C VAL A 15 14.72 -5.80 -3.98
N GLY A 16 15.27 -6.38 -5.03
CA GLY A 16 14.50 -6.91 -6.16
C GLY A 16 14.07 -8.36 -5.87
N VAL A 17 12.78 -8.65 -6.09
CA VAL A 17 12.18 -9.96 -5.82
C VAL A 17 11.32 -10.44 -7.00
N ALA A 18 11.10 -11.74 -7.12
CA ALA A 18 10.35 -12.30 -8.25
C ALA A 18 8.83 -12.05 -8.14
N SER A 19 8.29 -12.03 -6.92
CA SER A 19 6.87 -11.89 -6.67
C SER A 19 6.54 -11.21 -5.33
N PRO A 20 5.30 -10.73 -5.11
CA PRO A 20 4.86 -10.27 -3.80
C PRO A 20 4.84 -11.39 -2.75
N ALA A 21 4.76 -12.65 -3.17
CA ALA A 21 4.83 -13.78 -2.26
C ALA A 21 6.25 -13.94 -1.70
N ASP A 22 7.26 -13.73 -2.55
CA ASP A 22 8.67 -13.70 -2.11
C ASP A 22 8.94 -12.47 -1.24
N ALA A 23 8.32 -11.32 -1.55
CA ALA A 23 8.36 -10.15 -0.66
C ALA A 23 7.78 -10.48 0.74
N LEU A 24 6.68 -11.23 0.82
CA LEU A 24 6.11 -11.64 2.10
C LEU A 24 7.01 -12.65 2.82
N ALA A 25 7.59 -13.60 2.11
CA ALA A 25 8.55 -14.53 2.70
C ALA A 25 9.80 -13.80 3.22
N LEU A 26 10.28 -12.79 2.50
CA LEU A 26 11.37 -11.90 2.91
C LEU A 26 11.00 -11.11 4.17
N LEU A 27 9.79 -10.53 4.23
CA LEU A 27 9.30 -9.86 5.44
C LEU A 27 9.35 -10.80 6.64
N ARG A 28 8.84 -12.04 6.51
CA ARG A 28 8.86 -13.02 7.61
C ARG A 28 10.26 -13.45 8.01
N LEU A 29 11.19 -13.54 7.05
CA LEU A 29 12.60 -13.81 7.34
C LEU A 29 13.21 -12.66 8.16
N VAL A 30 13.01 -11.42 7.71
CA VAL A 30 13.56 -10.22 8.33
C VAL A 30 12.98 -10.00 9.73
N GLU A 31 11.66 -10.12 9.92
CA GLU A 31 11.03 -10.08 11.24
C GLU A 31 11.52 -11.19 12.18
N ALA A 32 11.75 -12.40 11.67
CA ALA A 32 12.24 -13.51 12.50
C ALA A 32 13.67 -13.27 13.01
N GLN A 33 14.49 -12.51 12.29
CA GLN A 33 15.87 -12.21 12.65
C GLN A 33 16.01 -10.90 13.43
N LEU A 34 15.26 -9.87 13.04
CA LEU A 34 15.43 -8.49 13.51
C LEU A 34 14.30 -8.03 14.43
N GLY A 35 13.19 -8.77 14.49
CA GLY A 35 12.08 -8.54 15.42
C GLY A 35 11.43 -7.17 15.21
N ASP A 36 11.24 -6.45 16.32
CA ASP A 36 10.57 -5.15 16.36
C ASP A 36 11.39 -4.01 15.73
N SER A 37 12.60 -4.28 15.24
CA SER A 37 13.46 -3.28 14.62
C SER A 37 13.07 -2.96 13.17
N VAL A 38 12.09 -3.67 12.61
CA VAL A 38 11.59 -3.46 11.24
C VAL A 38 10.56 -2.34 11.26
N GLU A 39 10.98 -1.14 10.90
CA GLU A 39 10.13 0.06 10.90
C GLU A 39 9.38 0.24 9.58
N GLY A 40 9.98 -0.17 8.46
CA GLY A 40 9.39 -0.03 7.13
C GLY A 40 9.56 -1.27 6.27
N PHE A 41 8.48 -1.71 5.61
CA PHE A 41 8.54 -2.76 4.61
C PHE A 41 7.51 -2.51 3.51
N GLU A 42 7.97 -1.92 2.41
CA GLU A 42 7.13 -1.51 1.28
C GLU A 42 7.32 -2.46 0.12
N VAL A 43 6.22 -2.86 -0.53
CA VAL A 43 6.25 -3.64 -1.77
C VAL A 43 5.80 -2.79 -2.95
N ILE A 44 6.56 -2.83 -4.03
CA ILE A 44 6.41 -1.93 -5.19
C ILE A 44 6.52 -2.75 -6.49
N ALA A 45 5.53 -2.64 -7.37
CA ALA A 45 5.62 -3.24 -8.70
C ALA A 45 6.63 -2.47 -9.58
N ASP A 46 7.36 -3.17 -10.45
CA ASP A 46 8.34 -2.55 -11.36
C ASP A 46 7.73 -1.51 -12.31
N GLU A 47 6.46 -1.72 -12.71
CA GLU A 47 5.72 -0.72 -13.50
C GLU A 47 5.63 0.61 -12.76
N THR A 48 5.31 0.58 -11.46
CA THR A 48 5.16 1.78 -10.63
C THR A 48 6.51 2.44 -10.34
N LEU A 49 7.58 1.66 -10.13
CA LEU A 49 8.94 2.19 -10.10
C LEU A 49 9.28 2.92 -11.41
N GLY A 50 8.94 2.32 -12.55
CA GLY A 50 9.14 2.92 -13.87
C GLY A 50 8.47 4.28 -14.03
N PHE A 51 7.28 4.49 -13.45
CA PHE A 51 6.62 5.80 -13.44
C PHE A 51 7.41 6.85 -12.68
N VAL A 52 7.94 6.50 -11.51
CA VAL A 52 8.79 7.41 -10.72
C VAL A 52 10.04 7.77 -11.51
N LEU A 53 10.76 6.78 -12.03
CA LEU A 53 12.01 7.01 -12.75
C LEU A 53 11.81 7.84 -14.04
N GLY A 54 10.65 7.72 -14.69
CA GLY A 54 10.30 8.50 -15.87
C GLY A 54 9.76 9.90 -15.59
N HIS A 55 9.24 10.17 -14.38
CA HIS A 55 8.56 11.42 -14.04
C HIS A 55 9.34 12.31 -13.06
N ILE A 56 10.00 11.73 -12.07
CA ILE A 56 10.63 12.44 -10.97
C ILE A 56 12.11 12.71 -11.31
N PRO A 57 12.52 13.98 -11.49
CA PRO A 57 13.90 14.29 -11.84
C PRO A 57 14.89 13.83 -10.76
N GLY A 58 16.00 13.26 -11.21
CA GLY A 58 17.11 12.85 -10.34
C GLY A 58 16.94 11.49 -9.66
N THR A 59 15.80 10.80 -9.81
CA THR A 59 15.66 9.42 -9.33
C THR A 59 16.35 8.43 -10.28
N ARG A 60 16.89 7.36 -9.71
CA ARG A 60 17.51 6.23 -10.42
C ARG A 60 17.10 4.92 -9.75
N SER A 61 17.11 3.81 -10.49
CA SER A 61 16.93 2.49 -9.90
C SER A 61 18.02 2.24 -8.84
N PRO A 62 17.66 1.81 -7.62
CA PRO A 62 18.64 1.46 -6.58
C PRO A 62 19.48 0.23 -6.89
N ILE A 63 18.98 -0.67 -7.73
CA ILE A 63 19.62 -1.93 -8.13
C ILE A 63 19.82 -1.97 -9.65
N GLU A 64 20.81 -2.74 -10.11
CA GLU A 64 21.13 -2.88 -11.55
C GLU A 64 20.18 -3.86 -12.24
N THR A 65 19.81 -4.94 -11.55
CA THR A 65 18.96 -5.99 -12.12
C THR A 65 17.51 -5.56 -12.13
N ARG A 66 16.90 -5.55 -13.32
CA ARG A 66 15.45 -5.34 -13.44
C ARG A 66 14.71 -6.58 -12.94
N THR A 67 13.84 -6.38 -11.95
CA THR A 67 13.01 -7.41 -11.34
C THR A 67 11.54 -7.03 -11.45
N PRO A 68 10.58 -7.97 -11.39
CA PRO A 68 9.15 -7.64 -11.51
C PRO A 68 8.59 -6.88 -10.29
N TRP A 69 9.19 -7.10 -9.12
CA TRP A 69 8.79 -6.49 -7.85
C TRP A 69 10.01 -6.03 -7.07
N HIS A 70 9.81 -4.99 -6.29
CA HIS A 70 10.82 -4.36 -5.46
C HIS A 70 10.30 -4.24 -4.03
N VAL A 71 11.23 -4.28 -3.08
CA VAL A 71 10.98 -4.07 -1.66
C VAL A 71 11.88 -2.95 -1.15
N LEU A 72 11.31 -2.01 -0.42
CA LEU A 72 12.05 -1.06 0.41
C LEU A 72 11.94 -1.50 1.87
N ILE A 73 13.07 -1.73 2.52
CA ILE A 73 13.14 -2.15 3.92
C ILE A 73 13.84 -1.04 4.70
N GLU A 74 13.25 -0.60 5.81
CA GLU A 74 13.94 0.20 6.82
C GLU A 74 13.99 -0.58 8.12
N VAL A 75 15.19 -0.68 8.67
CA VAL A 75 15.41 -1.19 10.02
C VAL A 75 16.05 -0.09 10.85
N ASP A 76 15.56 0.07 12.07
CA ASP A 76 16.12 1.00 13.03
C ASP A 76 16.75 0.26 14.21
N HIS A 77 17.46 0.98 15.07
CA HIS A 77 17.81 0.45 16.38
C HIS A 77 17.91 1.60 17.38
N ALA A 78 17.41 1.34 18.59
CA ALA A 78 17.45 2.30 19.69
C ALA A 78 18.86 2.52 20.27
N ASP A 79 19.84 1.66 19.93
CA ASP A 79 21.18 1.64 20.52
C ASP A 79 22.23 1.44 19.42
N LEU A 80 23.43 1.99 19.61
CA LEU A 80 24.57 1.87 18.69
C LEU A 80 25.42 0.61 18.95
N ASN A 81 24.81 -0.45 19.48
CA ASN A 81 25.52 -1.69 19.81
C ASN A 81 25.75 -2.55 18.56
N ASP A 82 26.91 -3.17 18.46
CA ASP A 82 27.21 -4.12 17.39
C ASP A 82 26.34 -5.39 17.49
N PRO A 83 25.96 -6.01 16.35
CA PRO A 83 26.12 -5.46 15.00
C PRO A 83 25.18 -4.26 14.73
N SER A 84 25.65 -3.32 13.93
CA SER A 84 24.90 -2.14 13.47
C SER A 84 23.65 -2.53 12.66
N PRO A 85 22.66 -1.62 12.49
CA PRO A 85 21.47 -1.90 11.67
C PRO A 85 21.82 -2.34 10.24
N ALA A 86 22.88 -1.80 9.66
CA ALA A 86 23.33 -2.14 8.31
C ALA A 86 23.89 -3.57 8.24
N GLU A 87 24.75 -3.96 9.20
CA GLU A 87 25.30 -5.33 9.27
C GLU A 87 24.21 -6.37 9.54
N ARG A 88 23.22 -6.02 10.37
CA ARG A 88 22.04 -6.88 10.61
C ARG A 88 21.21 -7.08 9.35
N LEU A 89 20.95 -6.00 8.62
CA LEU A 89 20.22 -6.05 7.35
C LEU A 89 21.02 -6.83 6.30
N GLU A 90 22.34 -6.63 6.22
CA GLU A 90 23.23 -7.39 5.33
C GLU A 90 23.19 -8.89 5.61
N GLN A 91 23.22 -9.30 6.89
CA GLN A 91 23.07 -10.71 7.26
C GLN A 91 21.71 -11.26 6.84
N ALA A 92 20.62 -10.54 7.09
CA ALA A 92 19.27 -10.97 6.71
C ALA A 92 19.11 -11.08 5.19
N LEU A 93 19.72 -10.18 4.42
CA LEU A 93 19.71 -10.22 2.96
C LEU A 93 20.61 -11.34 2.42
N THR A 94 21.72 -11.66 3.07
CA THR A 94 22.55 -12.83 2.74
C THR A 94 21.71 -14.11 2.81
N ASP A 95 21.00 -14.31 3.93
CA ASP A 95 20.09 -15.45 4.10
C ASP A 95 18.93 -15.43 3.08
N ALA A 96 18.46 -14.24 2.69
CA ALA A 96 17.42 -14.10 1.67
C ALA A 96 17.91 -14.56 0.28
N PHE A 97 19.17 -14.26 -0.08
CA PHE A 97 19.79 -14.76 -1.30
C PHE A 97 19.96 -16.28 -1.26
N GLU A 98 20.43 -16.84 -0.14
CA GLU A 98 20.57 -18.30 0.02
C GLU A 98 19.25 -19.06 -0.11
N ARG A 99 18.13 -18.39 0.23
CA ARG A 99 16.76 -18.93 0.11
C ARG A 99 16.07 -18.56 -1.20
N GLU A 100 16.78 -17.93 -2.13
CA GLU A 100 16.26 -17.48 -3.43
C GLU A 100 15.06 -16.50 -3.31
N LEU A 101 14.96 -15.78 -2.20
CA LEU A 101 13.92 -14.76 -1.97
C LEU A 101 14.31 -13.40 -2.58
N ALA A 102 15.61 -13.12 -2.68
CA ALA A 102 16.17 -11.91 -3.26
C ALA A 102 16.90 -12.22 -4.57
N ILE A 103 16.72 -11.37 -5.58
CA ILE A 103 17.39 -11.46 -6.88
C ILE A 103 18.59 -10.51 -6.95
N ASP A 104 18.43 -9.30 -6.41
CA ASP A 104 19.45 -8.25 -6.35
C ASP A 104 19.10 -7.33 -5.17
N ALA A 105 20.09 -6.69 -4.55
CA ALA A 105 19.86 -5.84 -3.40
C ALA A 105 20.93 -4.75 -3.28
N ALA A 106 20.52 -3.61 -2.74
CA ALA A 106 21.39 -2.51 -2.38
C ALA A 106 21.06 -2.00 -0.98
N ILE A 107 22.06 -1.88 -0.11
CA ILE A 107 21.95 -1.17 1.17
C ILE A 107 22.47 0.26 0.96
N ALA A 108 21.74 1.25 1.45
CA ALA A 108 22.18 2.64 1.39
C ALA A 108 23.50 2.83 2.17
N ALA A 109 24.51 3.40 1.51
CA ALA A 109 25.82 3.62 2.12
C ALA A 109 25.87 4.85 3.05
N ASN A 110 24.83 5.69 3.03
CA ASN A 110 24.69 6.88 3.87
C ASN A 110 23.23 7.39 3.85
N GLU A 111 22.92 8.32 4.75
CA GLU A 111 21.57 8.93 4.88
C GLU A 111 21.07 9.57 3.58
N ALA A 112 21.94 10.22 2.80
CA ALA A 112 21.50 10.83 1.54
C ALA A 112 21.05 9.77 0.51
N GLN A 113 21.64 8.57 0.53
CA GLN A 113 21.19 7.46 -0.29
C GLN A 113 19.92 6.80 0.29
N ALA A 114 19.79 6.72 1.61
CA ALA A 114 18.57 6.24 2.27
C ALA A 114 17.37 7.13 1.92
N ASP A 115 17.53 8.45 2.03
CA ASP A 115 16.53 9.44 1.64
C ASP A 115 16.22 9.37 0.14
N ALA A 116 17.21 9.06 -0.70
CA ALA A 116 16.98 8.86 -2.13
C ALA A 116 16.12 7.61 -2.41
N PHE A 117 16.26 6.54 -1.63
CA PHE A 117 15.41 5.35 -1.74
C PHE A 117 13.99 5.67 -1.28
N TRP A 118 13.83 6.36 -0.15
CA TRP A 118 12.52 6.78 0.35
C TRP A 118 11.81 7.75 -0.59
N ARG A 119 12.55 8.69 -1.19
CA ARG A 119 12.00 9.60 -2.20
C ARG A 119 11.30 8.86 -3.34
N ILE A 120 11.82 7.69 -3.75
CA ILE A 120 11.16 6.88 -4.78
C ILE A 120 9.78 6.42 -4.28
N ARG A 121 9.73 5.85 -3.07
CA ARG A 121 8.49 5.36 -2.45
C ARG A 121 7.47 6.48 -2.19
N GLU A 122 7.92 7.63 -1.72
CA GLU A 122 7.07 8.79 -1.42
C GLU A 122 6.50 9.44 -2.68
N SER A 123 7.23 9.38 -3.81
CA SER A 123 6.78 9.94 -5.09
C SER A 123 5.88 9.01 -5.92
N LEU A 124 5.58 7.78 -5.48
CA LEU A 124 4.75 6.84 -6.26
C LEU A 124 3.38 7.45 -6.62
N SER A 125 2.66 8.01 -5.64
CA SER A 125 1.34 8.60 -5.85
C SER A 125 1.35 9.78 -6.83
N GLU A 126 2.38 10.64 -6.76
CA GLU A 126 2.56 11.74 -7.70
C GLU A 126 2.84 11.22 -9.12
N SER A 127 3.79 10.29 -9.24
CA SER A 127 4.21 9.72 -10.52
C SER A 127 3.08 8.96 -11.24
N GLU A 128 2.19 8.32 -10.50
CA GLU A 128 1.01 7.66 -11.05
C GLU A 128 -0.07 8.64 -11.50
N LYS A 129 -0.29 9.74 -10.76
CA LYS A 129 -1.20 10.81 -11.20
C LYS A 129 -0.76 11.42 -12.52
N ALA A 130 0.55 11.50 -12.76
CA ALA A 130 1.10 11.98 -14.02
C ALA A 130 0.82 11.05 -15.22
N GLN A 131 0.44 9.78 -14.99
CA GLN A 131 0.09 8.84 -16.06
C GLN A 131 -1.31 9.09 -16.64
N GLY A 132 -2.12 9.91 -15.98
CA GLY A 132 -3.47 10.29 -16.42
C GLY A 132 -4.56 9.99 -15.38
N PRO A 133 -5.83 10.08 -15.77
CA PRO A 133 -6.95 9.87 -14.86
C PRO A 133 -6.94 8.46 -14.27
N ALA A 134 -7.17 8.36 -12.96
CA ALA A 134 -7.22 7.10 -12.24
C ALA A 134 -8.23 7.15 -11.09
N LEU A 135 -8.75 5.98 -10.74
CA LEU A 135 -9.47 5.74 -9.49
C LEU A 135 -8.47 5.19 -8.48
N GLN A 136 -8.33 5.88 -7.36
CA GLN A 136 -7.33 5.56 -6.34
C GLN A 136 -8.00 4.99 -5.10
N TYR A 137 -7.53 3.83 -4.64
CA TYR A 137 -8.08 3.14 -3.48
C TYR A 137 -7.00 2.97 -2.41
N ASP A 138 -7.33 3.45 -1.22
CA ASP A 138 -6.61 3.15 0.01
C ASP A 138 -7.43 2.12 0.80
N ILE A 139 -6.92 0.89 0.85
CA ILE A 139 -7.60 -0.31 1.31
C ILE A 139 -6.64 -1.17 2.13
N SER A 140 -7.16 -2.11 2.91
CA SER A 140 -6.32 -3.12 3.55
C SER A 140 -6.89 -4.51 3.34
N VAL A 141 -6.01 -5.51 3.34
CA VAL A 141 -6.35 -6.94 3.34
C VAL A 141 -5.48 -7.65 4.38
N PRO A 142 -5.85 -8.85 4.86
CA PRO A 142 -4.96 -9.61 5.73
C PRO A 142 -3.58 -9.76 5.08
N VAL A 143 -2.50 -9.52 5.83
CA VAL A 143 -1.12 -9.54 5.30
C VAL A 143 -0.82 -10.81 4.50
N ALA A 144 -1.25 -11.97 5.00
CA ALA A 144 -1.07 -13.26 4.32
C ALA A 144 -1.80 -13.38 2.97
N ARG A 145 -2.79 -12.51 2.70
CA ARG A 145 -3.58 -12.47 1.46
C ARG A 145 -3.13 -11.35 0.52
N MET A 146 -2.35 -10.37 1.02
CA MET A 146 -1.90 -9.21 0.24
C MET A 146 -1.19 -9.62 -1.06
N PRO A 147 -0.25 -10.59 -1.08
CA PRO A 147 0.43 -10.98 -2.31
C PRO A 147 -0.51 -11.42 -3.45
N ALA A 148 -1.44 -12.34 -3.14
CA ALA A 148 -2.40 -12.83 -4.11
C ALA A 148 -3.38 -11.74 -4.52
N PHE A 149 -3.87 -10.94 -3.56
CA PHE A 149 -4.78 -9.84 -3.83
C PHE A 149 -4.20 -8.83 -4.82
N MET A 150 -2.94 -8.41 -4.66
CA MET A 150 -2.28 -7.43 -5.53
C MET A 150 -2.25 -7.89 -7.00
N ILE A 151 -2.05 -9.18 -7.24
CA ILE A 151 -2.00 -9.77 -8.58
C ILE A 151 -3.42 -10.01 -9.12
N ASP A 152 -4.24 -10.74 -8.36
CA ASP A 152 -5.54 -11.23 -8.82
C ASP A 152 -6.51 -10.07 -9.05
N ALA A 153 -6.56 -9.09 -8.15
CA ALA A 153 -7.44 -7.94 -8.28
C ALA A 153 -7.04 -7.06 -9.47
N ALA A 154 -5.73 -6.88 -9.72
CA ALA A 154 -5.24 -6.12 -10.87
C ALA A 154 -5.60 -6.79 -12.20
N GLN A 155 -5.40 -8.10 -12.31
CA GLN A 155 -5.76 -8.86 -13.50
C GLN A 155 -7.27 -8.88 -13.74
N ALA A 156 -8.05 -9.10 -12.68
CA ALA A 156 -9.50 -9.13 -12.77
C ALA A 156 -10.09 -7.75 -13.12
N ALA A 157 -9.51 -6.65 -12.61
CA ALA A 157 -9.91 -5.29 -12.99
C ALA A 157 -9.69 -5.05 -14.49
N GLN A 158 -8.50 -5.39 -15.01
CA GLN A 158 -8.16 -5.18 -16.42
C GLN A 158 -9.03 -6.05 -17.36
N ALA A 159 -9.34 -7.28 -16.95
CA ALA A 159 -10.26 -8.14 -17.69
C ALA A 159 -11.69 -7.60 -17.70
N ARG A 160 -12.17 -7.06 -16.57
CA ARG A 160 -13.54 -6.56 -16.41
C ARG A 160 -13.77 -5.20 -17.05
N PHE A 161 -12.74 -4.37 -17.13
CA PHE A 161 -12.77 -3.00 -17.65
C PHE A 161 -11.72 -2.84 -18.77
N PRO A 162 -12.02 -3.30 -20.00
CA PRO A 162 -11.05 -3.32 -21.09
C PRO A 162 -10.41 -1.96 -21.35
N GLY A 163 -9.10 -1.98 -21.59
CA GLY A 163 -8.29 -0.78 -21.84
C GLY A 163 -7.80 -0.08 -20.58
N THR A 164 -8.37 -0.37 -19.40
CA THR A 164 -7.78 0.10 -18.13
C THR A 164 -6.50 -0.64 -17.80
N THR A 165 -5.68 -0.05 -16.95
CA THR A 165 -4.52 -0.70 -16.32
C THR A 165 -4.68 -0.63 -14.81
N ALA A 166 -4.21 -1.64 -14.10
CA ALA A 166 -4.34 -1.69 -12.64
C ALA A 166 -3.02 -2.14 -12.02
N SER A 167 -2.61 -1.45 -10.96
CA SER A 167 -1.36 -1.67 -10.24
C SER A 167 -1.57 -1.41 -8.76
N SER A 168 -0.65 -1.92 -7.94
CA SER A 168 -0.63 -1.61 -6.52
C SER A 168 0.78 -1.56 -5.96
N PHE A 169 0.91 -0.83 -4.86
CA PHE A 169 2.06 -0.79 -3.96
C PHE A 169 1.52 -0.62 -2.54
N GLY A 170 2.34 -0.83 -1.51
CA GLY A 170 1.90 -0.56 -0.16
C GLY A 170 2.76 -1.16 0.94
N HIS A 171 2.24 -1.00 2.15
CA HIS A 171 2.86 -1.41 3.41
C HIS A 171 2.57 -2.90 3.64
N LEU A 172 3.55 -3.76 3.37
CA LEU A 172 3.33 -5.21 3.46
C LEU A 172 3.17 -5.67 4.91
N GLY A 173 3.82 -4.98 5.85
CA GLY A 173 3.79 -5.31 7.27
C GLY A 173 2.40 -5.28 7.92
N ASP A 174 1.54 -4.36 7.48
CA ASP A 174 0.20 -4.16 8.04
C ASP A 174 -0.96 -4.50 7.09
N GLY A 175 -0.64 -4.80 5.82
CA GLY A 175 -1.62 -5.22 4.82
C GLY A 175 -2.30 -4.05 4.12
N ASN A 176 -1.81 -2.82 4.26
CA ASN A 176 -2.29 -1.66 3.51
C ASN A 176 -1.86 -1.75 2.05
N VAL A 177 -2.82 -1.58 1.13
CA VAL A 177 -2.60 -1.59 -0.31
C VAL A 177 -3.12 -0.28 -0.89
N HIS A 178 -2.25 0.46 -1.57
CA HIS A 178 -2.65 1.49 -2.51
C HIS A 178 -2.91 0.80 -3.86
N PHE A 179 -4.18 0.58 -4.18
CA PHE A 179 -4.60 -0.10 -5.40
C PHE A 179 -5.23 0.92 -6.34
N HIS A 180 -4.73 1.04 -7.57
CA HIS A 180 -5.20 2.05 -8.50
C HIS A 180 -5.67 1.43 -9.82
N VAL A 181 -6.79 1.92 -10.34
CA VAL A 181 -7.31 1.58 -11.68
C VAL A 181 -7.21 2.82 -12.56
N ARG A 182 -6.30 2.79 -13.52
CA ARG A 182 -5.98 3.87 -14.44
C ARG A 182 -6.84 3.78 -15.70
N ALA A 183 -7.31 4.93 -16.17
CA ALA A 183 -8.10 5.05 -17.39
C ALA A 183 -7.32 4.55 -18.62
N PRO A 184 -8.03 4.21 -19.72
CA PRO A 184 -7.36 3.89 -20.98
C PRO A 184 -6.41 4.99 -21.43
N LYS A 185 -5.27 4.56 -21.97
CA LYS A 185 -4.24 5.49 -22.47
C LYS A 185 -4.83 6.45 -23.50
N GLY A 186 -4.57 7.75 -23.33
CA GLY A 186 -5.10 8.80 -24.19
C GLY A 186 -6.47 9.36 -23.76
N THR A 187 -6.99 8.95 -22.60
CA THR A 187 -8.20 9.59 -22.03
C THR A 187 -7.91 11.05 -21.71
N SER A 188 -8.54 11.96 -22.46
CA SER A 188 -8.38 13.42 -22.32
C SER A 188 -9.38 14.06 -21.36
N ASP A 189 -10.56 13.47 -21.20
CA ASP A 189 -11.61 13.92 -20.27
C ASP A 189 -11.73 12.91 -19.11
N GLY A 190 -10.87 13.08 -18.11
CA GLY A 190 -10.87 12.28 -16.89
C GLY A 190 -12.19 12.34 -16.11
N PRO A 191 -12.77 13.52 -15.85
CA PRO A 191 -14.06 13.64 -15.18
C PRO A 191 -15.19 12.87 -15.88
N ALA A 192 -15.28 12.94 -17.21
CA ALA A 192 -16.30 12.18 -17.94
C ALA A 192 -16.08 10.66 -17.83
N TRP A 193 -14.83 10.19 -17.90
CA TRP A 193 -14.52 8.77 -17.70
C TRP A 193 -14.89 8.29 -16.29
N ILE A 194 -14.53 9.06 -15.25
CA ILE A 194 -14.89 8.75 -13.86
C ILE A 194 -16.41 8.73 -13.69
N ALA A 195 -17.14 9.69 -14.26
CA ALA A 195 -18.60 9.72 -14.19
C ALA A 195 -19.24 8.49 -14.86
N ALA A 196 -18.67 8.01 -15.97
CA ALA A 196 -19.19 6.86 -16.72
C ALA A 196 -18.82 5.50 -16.11
N GLN A 197 -17.60 5.34 -15.60
CA GLN A 197 -17.05 4.04 -15.19
C GLN A 197 -16.86 3.91 -13.67
N GLY A 198 -16.71 5.03 -12.96
CA GLY A 198 -16.25 5.07 -11.58
C GLY A 198 -17.11 4.26 -10.62
N GLN A 199 -18.44 4.32 -10.74
CA GLN A 199 -19.33 3.56 -9.87
C GLN A 199 -19.12 2.04 -10.01
N ALA A 200 -19.00 1.54 -11.24
CA ALA A 200 -18.81 0.11 -11.50
C ALA A 200 -17.45 -0.38 -11.03
N ILE A 201 -16.39 0.41 -11.25
CA ILE A 201 -15.03 0.08 -10.80
C ILE A 201 -14.94 0.15 -9.27
N ASN A 202 -15.53 1.16 -8.63
CA ASN A 202 -15.58 1.28 -7.17
C ASN A 202 -16.22 0.04 -6.53
N ALA A 203 -17.41 -0.34 -7.01
CA ALA A 203 -18.11 -1.51 -6.49
C ALA A 203 -17.26 -2.79 -6.67
N PHE A 204 -16.68 -2.97 -7.86
CA PHE A 204 -15.80 -4.12 -8.14
C PHE A 204 -14.60 -4.20 -7.19
N VAL A 205 -13.87 -3.10 -7.01
CA VAL A 205 -12.66 -3.10 -6.15
C VAL A 205 -13.05 -3.34 -4.70
N HIS A 206 -14.09 -2.68 -4.19
CA HIS A 206 -14.50 -2.87 -2.81
C HIS A 206 -15.09 -4.26 -2.54
N ASP A 207 -15.78 -4.87 -3.50
CA ASP A 207 -16.22 -6.25 -3.41
C ASP A 207 -15.04 -7.21 -3.33
N ALA A 208 -14.01 -7.01 -4.16
CA ALA A 208 -12.79 -7.81 -4.12
C ALA A 208 -12.07 -7.69 -2.77
N VAL A 209 -12.02 -6.49 -2.18
CA VAL A 209 -11.44 -6.25 -0.85
C VAL A 209 -12.20 -7.00 0.23
N VAL A 210 -13.53 -6.91 0.24
CA VAL A 210 -14.36 -7.61 1.23
C VAL A 210 -14.25 -9.13 1.05
N ALA A 211 -14.22 -9.63 -0.18
CA ALA A 211 -14.01 -11.05 -0.47
C ALA A 211 -12.63 -11.55 0.00
N ALA A 212 -11.61 -10.68 0.02
CA ALA A 212 -10.29 -10.97 0.58
C ALA A 212 -10.25 -10.88 2.12
N GLY A 213 -11.36 -10.50 2.78
CA GLY A 213 -11.44 -10.29 4.23
C GLY A 213 -10.85 -8.95 4.69
N GLY A 214 -10.81 -7.96 3.80
CA GLY A 214 -10.19 -6.67 4.01
C GLY A 214 -11.12 -5.53 4.44
N SER A 215 -10.58 -4.30 4.45
CA SER A 215 -11.28 -3.04 4.70
C SER A 215 -11.20 -2.12 3.48
N ILE A 216 -12.34 -1.52 3.11
CA ILE A 216 -12.43 -0.53 2.03
C ILE A 216 -11.77 0.82 2.39
N SER A 217 -11.25 0.95 3.60
CA SER A 217 -10.47 2.09 4.03
C SER A 217 -9.47 1.67 5.09
N ALA A 218 -8.18 1.83 4.79
CA ALA A 218 -7.11 1.58 5.73
C ALA A 218 -6.83 2.83 6.57
N GLU A 219 -6.51 3.96 5.93
CA GLU A 219 -6.05 5.17 6.61
C GLU A 219 -7.03 6.34 6.46
N HIS A 220 -7.60 6.53 5.26
CA HIS A 220 -8.38 7.74 4.95
C HIS A 220 -9.78 7.82 5.60
N GLY A 221 -10.22 6.75 6.26
CA GLY A 221 -11.55 6.63 6.83
C GLY A 221 -12.71 6.63 5.82
N ILE A 222 -13.94 6.57 6.34
CA ILE A 222 -15.16 6.45 5.52
C ILE A 222 -15.69 7.82 5.07
N GLY A 223 -15.73 8.78 5.99
CA GLY A 223 -16.22 10.13 5.74
C GLY A 223 -17.62 10.16 5.11
N GLN A 224 -17.82 11.07 4.15
CA GLN A 224 -19.02 11.10 3.31
C GLN A 224 -18.86 10.21 2.07
N MET A 225 -17.64 10.15 1.52
CA MET A 225 -17.36 9.54 0.22
C MET A 225 -17.64 8.03 0.19
N LYS A 226 -17.19 7.29 1.22
CA LYS A 226 -17.35 5.83 1.29
C LYS A 226 -18.57 5.41 2.12
N ARG A 227 -19.42 6.36 2.52
CA ARG A 227 -20.52 6.12 3.47
C ARG A 227 -21.56 5.14 2.91
N ALA A 228 -22.02 5.37 1.68
CA ALA A 228 -22.96 4.48 1.02
C ALA A 228 -22.37 3.08 0.81
N GLU A 229 -21.07 3.03 0.50
CA GLU A 229 -20.37 1.76 0.32
C GLU A 229 -20.21 0.97 1.61
N LEU A 230 -19.93 1.65 2.73
CA LEU A 230 -19.97 1.03 4.05
C LEU A 230 -21.36 0.45 4.33
N GLY A 231 -22.43 1.15 3.97
CA GLY A 231 -23.80 0.65 4.13
C GLY A 231 -24.06 -0.61 3.29
N ARG A 232 -23.58 -0.64 2.05
CA ARG A 232 -23.70 -1.78 1.14
C ARG A 232 -22.93 -3.03 1.63
N LEU A 233 -21.74 -2.83 2.19
CA LEU A 233 -20.78 -3.91 2.44
C LEU A 233 -20.70 -4.37 3.90
N ALA A 234 -21.00 -3.50 4.85
CA ALA A 234 -20.92 -3.86 6.26
C ALA A 234 -22.12 -4.73 6.67
N SER A 235 -21.90 -5.61 7.65
CA SER A 235 -22.99 -6.39 8.20
C SER A 235 -24.05 -5.48 8.85
N PRO A 236 -25.35 -5.85 8.79
CA PRO A 236 -26.41 -5.09 9.45
C PRO A 236 -26.15 -4.90 10.95
N ALA A 237 -25.54 -5.89 11.60
CA ALA A 237 -25.14 -5.82 13.01
C ALA A 237 -24.10 -4.72 13.26
N ARG A 238 -23.07 -4.60 12.41
CA ARG A 238 -22.07 -3.53 12.52
C ARG A 238 -22.70 -2.16 12.33
N ILE A 239 -23.56 -1.99 11.33
CA ILE A 239 -24.26 -0.72 11.09
C ILE A 239 -25.18 -0.37 12.27
N GLY A 240 -25.90 -1.36 12.82
CA GLY A 240 -26.74 -1.18 14.01
C GLY A 240 -25.94 -0.69 15.22
N ALA A 241 -24.79 -1.30 15.49
CA ALA A 241 -23.90 -0.88 16.58
C ALA A 241 -23.38 0.55 16.40
N LEU A 242 -22.91 0.91 15.20
CA LEU A 242 -22.42 2.26 14.91
C LEU A 242 -23.53 3.31 15.09
N ARG A 243 -24.76 3.01 14.65
CA ARG A 243 -25.92 3.88 14.87
C ARG A 243 -26.25 4.04 16.35
N ALA A 244 -26.28 2.95 17.11
CA ALA A 244 -26.57 2.99 18.54
C ALA A 244 -25.54 3.87 19.30
N ILE A 245 -24.25 3.71 19.01
CA ILE A 245 -23.18 4.54 19.58
C ILE A 245 -23.38 6.01 19.19
N LYS A 246 -23.61 6.29 17.90
CA LYS A 246 -23.81 7.67 17.42
C LYS A 246 -25.00 8.34 18.11
N THR A 247 -26.12 7.65 18.24
CA THR A 247 -27.32 8.17 18.89
C THR A 247 -27.11 8.42 20.38
N ALA A 248 -26.34 7.56 21.07
CA ALA A 248 -26.05 7.73 22.49
C ALA A 248 -25.23 9.00 22.78
N PHE A 249 -24.24 9.31 21.93
CA PHE A 249 -23.37 10.49 22.12
C PHE A 249 -23.91 11.77 21.45
N ASP A 250 -24.65 11.66 20.36
CA ASP A 250 -25.15 12.80 19.59
C ASP A 250 -26.64 12.62 19.23
N PRO A 251 -27.54 12.68 20.22
CA PRO A 251 -28.98 12.48 20.00
C PRO A 251 -29.60 13.58 19.13
N LYS A 252 -28.95 14.74 18.99
CA LYS A 252 -29.41 15.86 18.14
C LYS A 252 -28.84 15.82 16.73
N GLY A 253 -27.91 14.90 16.43
CA GLY A 253 -27.29 14.77 15.11
C GLY A 253 -26.44 15.97 14.68
N ILE A 254 -25.89 16.74 15.61
CA ILE A 254 -25.16 17.98 15.31
C ILE A 254 -23.63 17.77 15.17
N MET A 255 -23.11 16.62 15.60
CA MET A 255 -21.69 16.29 15.51
C MET A 255 -21.38 15.68 14.15
N ASN A 256 -21.02 16.52 13.18
CA ASN A 256 -20.56 16.14 11.85
C ASN A 256 -21.59 15.30 11.05
N PRO A 257 -22.80 15.85 10.80
CA PRO A 257 -23.89 15.13 10.14
C PRO A 257 -23.51 14.63 8.75
N GLY A 258 -24.11 13.50 8.34
CA GLY A 258 -23.93 12.93 7.02
C GLY A 258 -22.55 12.30 6.78
N LYS A 259 -21.80 11.92 7.82
CA LYS A 259 -20.51 11.23 7.67
C LYS A 259 -20.50 9.95 8.49
N LEU A 260 -19.70 8.97 8.04
CA LEU A 260 -19.48 7.63 8.61
C LEU A 260 -20.72 6.73 8.64
N ILE A 261 -21.85 7.19 9.16
CA ILE A 261 -23.05 6.40 9.35
C ILE A 261 -23.92 6.45 8.09
N PRO A 262 -24.26 5.30 7.45
CA PRO A 262 -25.12 5.27 6.28
C PRO A 262 -26.49 5.92 6.54
N LEU A 263 -26.92 6.77 5.61
CA LEU A 263 -28.23 7.41 5.66
C LEU A 263 -29.34 6.39 5.44
N PRO A 264 -30.60 6.72 5.80
CA PRO A 264 -31.75 5.93 5.41
C PRO A 264 -31.75 5.68 3.89
N GLY A 265 -31.88 4.42 3.47
CA GLY A 265 -31.84 4.01 2.06
C GLY A 265 -30.45 3.67 1.50
N GLU A 266 -29.38 3.84 2.28
CA GLU A 266 -28.01 3.41 1.91
C GLU A 266 -27.60 2.08 2.55
N ALA A 267 -28.51 1.38 3.26
CA ALA A 267 -28.28 0.13 3.97
C ALA A 267 -29.31 -0.93 3.58
#